data_AF-A0A1Y3BKU9-F1
#
_entry.id   AF-A0A1Y3BKU9-F1
#
_cell.length_a   1.000
_cell.length_b   1.000
_cell.length_c   1.000
_cell.angle_alpha   90.00
_cell.angle_beta   90.00
_cell.angle_gamma   90.00
#
_symmetry.space_group_name_H-M   'P 1'
#
loop_
_entity.id
_entity.type
_entity.pdbx_description
1 polymer ?
#
loop_
_entity_poly.entity_id
_entity_poly.type
_entity_poly.pdbx_seq_one_letter_code
_entity_poly.pdbx_strand_id
1 'polypeptide(L)'
;MAIAKPPNRLQKKTIEKIHKKLWDYRGPIGEQNWNKQYHHCKGQFQSPINIEMERIVYVPNLQLSFINYDHYLYSMQMTNNGHGGKCLCVFH
;
A
#
# COMPACT_ATOMS: atom_id res chain seq x y z
N MET A 1 -26.76 5.82 -34.10
CA MET A 1 -26.33 5.19 -32.83
C MET A 1 -25.16 4.27 -33.15
N ALA A 2 -23.96 4.55 -32.65
CA ALA A 2 -22.81 3.64 -32.82
C ALA A 2 -22.80 2.65 -31.65
N ILE A 3 -22.96 1.37 -31.95
CA ILE A 3 -22.85 0.29 -30.97
C ILE A 3 -21.35 0.01 -30.79
N ALA A 4 -20.83 0.19 -29.57
CA ALA A 4 -19.43 -0.14 -29.28
C ALA A 4 -19.17 -1.63 -29.53
N LYS A 5 -18.10 -1.94 -30.27
CA LYS A 5 -17.72 -3.32 -30.60
C LYS A 5 -17.23 -4.03 -29.32
N PRO A 6 -17.64 -5.29 -29.07
CA PRO A 6 -17.24 -6.01 -27.86
C PRO A 6 -15.71 -6.23 -27.81
N PRO A 7 -15.11 -6.23 -26.60
CA PRO A 7 -13.67 -6.35 -26.45
C PRO A 7 -13.16 -7.72 -26.94
N ASN A 8 -12.01 -7.71 -27.60
CA ASN A 8 -11.37 -8.92 -28.10
C ASN A 8 -10.74 -9.75 -26.96
N ARG A 9 -10.31 -10.99 -27.24
CA ARG A 9 -9.77 -11.92 -26.23
C ARG A 9 -8.56 -11.36 -25.46
N LEU A 10 -7.71 -10.56 -26.10
CA LEU A 10 -6.55 -9.92 -25.46
C LEU A 10 -7.00 -8.78 -24.54
N GLN A 11 -7.95 -7.95 -24.99
CA GLN A 11 -8.59 -6.92 -24.17
C GLN A 11 -9.33 -7.55 -22.99
N LYS A 12 -10.01 -8.69 -23.20
CA LYS A 12 -10.71 -9.44 -22.14
C LYS A 12 -9.73 -9.98 -21.09
N LYS A 13 -8.59 -10.55 -21.51
CA LYS A 13 -7.51 -10.96 -20.59
C LYS A 13 -6.88 -9.79 -19.84
N THR A 14 -6.69 -8.65 -20.48
CA THR A 14 -6.19 -7.43 -19.82
C THR A 14 -7.21 -6.89 -18.83
N ILE A 15 -8.49 -6.86 -19.19
CA ILE A 15 -9.59 -6.45 -18.30
C ILE A 15 -9.70 -7.43 -17.12
N GLU A 16 -9.60 -8.74 -17.34
CA GLU A 16 -9.58 -9.76 -16.27
C GLU A 16 -8.34 -9.62 -15.37
N LYS A 17 -7.17 -9.30 -15.94
CA LYS A 17 -5.94 -9.04 -15.19
C LYS A 17 -6.01 -7.73 -14.40
N ILE A 18 -6.68 -6.70 -14.92
CA ILE A 18 -7.01 -5.46 -14.21
C ILE A 18 -8.01 -5.76 -13.08
N HIS A 19 -9.03 -6.59 -13.33
CA HIS A 19 -9.97 -7.07 -12.31
C HIS A 19 -9.29 -7.91 -11.23
N LYS A 20 -8.11 -8.49 -11.51
CA LYS A 20 -7.31 -9.23 -10.52
C LYS A 20 -6.46 -8.30 -9.64
N LYS A 21 -6.24 -7.04 -10.03
CA LYS A 21 -5.52 -6.05 -9.22
C LYS A 21 -6.54 -5.25 -8.41
N LEU A 22 -6.61 -5.54 -7.11
CA LEU A 22 -7.66 -5.02 -6.23
C LEU A 22 -7.53 -3.50 -5.95
N TRP A 23 -6.33 -2.93 -6.09
CA TRP A 23 -6.06 -1.51 -5.88
C TRP A 23 -4.79 -1.08 -6.65
N ASP A 24 -4.66 0.22 -6.91
CA ASP A 24 -3.43 0.85 -7.43
C ASP A 24 -3.25 2.24 -6.80
N TYR A 25 -2.10 2.88 -6.98
CA TYR A 25 -1.91 4.26 -6.50
C TYR A 25 -2.62 5.28 -7.39
N ARG A 26 -2.83 4.98 -8.68
CA ARG A 26 -3.39 5.93 -9.66
C ARG A 26 -4.49 5.29 -10.53
N GLY A 27 -5.24 6.14 -11.22
CA GLY A 27 -6.26 5.71 -12.20
C GLY A 27 -7.60 5.33 -11.56
N PRO A 28 -8.46 4.57 -12.28
CA PRO A 28 -9.82 4.26 -11.84
C PRO A 28 -9.93 3.47 -10.53
N ILE A 29 -8.91 2.66 -10.21
CA ILE A 29 -8.75 1.92 -8.95
C ILE A 29 -7.66 2.54 -8.05
N GLY A 30 -7.31 3.81 -8.31
CA GLY A 30 -6.32 4.61 -7.61
C GLY A 30 -6.73 5.00 -6.19
N GLU A 31 -5.81 5.62 -5.45
CA GLU A 31 -6.01 5.99 -4.04
C GLU A 31 -7.24 6.87 -3.78
N GLN A 32 -7.53 7.80 -4.69
CA GLN A 32 -8.72 8.66 -4.62
C GLN A 32 -10.04 7.87 -4.68
N ASN A 33 -9.99 6.60 -5.10
CA ASN A 33 -11.14 5.72 -5.28
C ASN A 33 -11.12 4.49 -4.35
N TRP A 34 -10.09 4.30 -3.52
CA TRP A 34 -10.00 3.11 -2.64
C TRP A 34 -11.20 2.97 -1.74
N ASN A 35 -11.78 4.08 -1.27
CA ASN A 35 -12.95 4.10 -0.41
C ASN A 35 -14.20 3.41 -0.98
N LYS A 36 -14.28 3.22 -2.31
CA LYS A 36 -15.39 2.53 -2.97
C LYS A 36 -15.43 1.04 -2.60
N GLN A 37 -14.26 0.43 -2.42
CA GLN A 37 -14.12 -1.00 -2.07
C GLN A 37 -13.61 -1.20 -0.64
N TYR A 38 -12.83 -0.25 -0.13
CA TYR A 38 -12.19 -0.27 1.18
C TYR A 38 -12.69 0.91 2.01
N HIS A 39 -13.87 0.79 2.61
CA HIS A 39 -14.56 1.91 3.27
C HIS A 39 -13.71 2.62 4.35
N HIS A 40 -12.81 1.89 5.01
CA HIS A 40 -11.87 2.46 5.99
C HIS A 40 -10.93 3.53 5.39
N CYS A 41 -10.64 3.51 4.09
CA CYS A 41 -9.80 4.51 3.41
C CYS A 41 -10.41 5.92 3.40
N LYS A 42 -11.69 6.09 3.76
CA LYS A 42 -12.34 7.40 3.98
C LYS A 42 -12.57 7.69 5.47
N GLY A 43 -11.90 6.96 6.35
CA GLY A 43 -11.97 7.20 7.80
C GLY A 43 -11.38 8.57 8.19
N GLN A 44 -11.70 9.02 9.40
CA GLN A 44 -11.15 10.28 9.94
C GLN A 44 -9.70 10.13 10.43
N PHE A 45 -9.30 8.91 10.82
CA PHE A 45 -7.99 8.60 11.37
C PHE A 45 -7.17 7.85 10.32
N GLN A 46 -6.75 8.55 9.26
CA GLN A 46 -5.95 7.98 8.17
C GLN A 46 -4.52 8.53 8.18
N SER A 47 -3.61 7.74 7.63
CA SER A 47 -2.21 8.11 7.37
C SER A 47 -1.95 8.12 5.86
N PRO A 48 -0.93 8.85 5.37
CA PRO A 48 -0.04 9.75 6.11
C PRO A 48 -0.71 11.08 6.51
N ILE A 49 -0.12 11.79 7.48
CA ILE A 49 -0.47 13.16 7.84
C ILE A 49 0.75 14.06 7.74
N ASN A 50 0.53 15.37 7.61
CA ASN A 50 1.58 16.36 7.82
C ASN A 50 1.82 16.56 9.32
N ILE A 51 3.04 16.34 9.80
CA ILE A 51 3.40 16.57 11.20
C ILE A 51 3.87 18.02 11.33
N GLU A 52 3.02 18.89 11.88
CA GLU A 52 3.34 20.28 12.16
C GLU A 52 4.02 20.39 13.54
N MET A 53 5.32 20.72 13.56
CA MET A 53 6.14 20.73 14.77
C MET A 53 5.62 21.72 15.83
N GLU A 54 4.92 22.79 15.44
CA GLU A 54 4.31 23.74 16.36
C GLU A 54 3.09 23.17 17.10
N ARG A 55 2.53 22.04 16.63
CA ARG A 55 1.30 21.42 17.16
C ARG A 55 1.54 20.06 17.83
N ILE A 56 2.79 19.61 17.93
CA ILE A 56 3.09 18.34 18.60
C ILE A 56 2.97 18.49 20.11
N VAL A 57 2.60 17.39 20.78
CA VAL A 57 2.64 17.29 22.24
C VAL A 57 3.86 16.47 22.61
N TYR A 58 4.79 17.06 23.36
CA TYR A 58 5.92 16.32 23.90
C TYR A 58 5.44 15.37 25.01
N VAL A 59 5.72 14.09 24.84
CA VAL A 59 5.45 13.06 25.86
C VAL A 59 6.78 12.67 26.51
N PRO A 60 7.06 13.11 27.75
CA PRO A 60 8.30 12.76 28.42
C PRO A 60 8.41 11.25 28.61
N ASN A 61 9.63 10.72 28.50
CA ASN A 61 9.97 9.30 28.69
C ASN A 61 9.35 8.33 27.66
N LEU A 62 8.83 8.82 26.53
CA LEU A 62 8.47 7.94 25.42
C LEU A 62 9.74 7.40 24.75
N GLN A 63 10.05 6.12 25.00
CA GLN A 63 11.24 5.45 24.45
C GLN A 63 10.84 4.16 23.74
N LEU A 64 11.55 3.86 22.65
CA LEU A 64 11.44 2.60 21.94
C LEU A 64 12.65 1.73 22.27
N SER A 65 12.40 0.46 22.61
CA SER A 65 13.46 -0.54 22.77
C SER A 65 13.53 -1.39 21.50
N PHE A 66 14.66 -1.33 20.81
CA PHE A 66 14.95 -2.19 19.67
C PHE A 66 15.81 -3.35 20.13
N ILE A 67 15.27 -4.56 20.10
CA ILE A 67 15.95 -5.77 20.57
C ILE A 67 16.46 -6.53 19.35
N ASN A 68 17.76 -6.81 19.29
CA ASN A 68 18.46 -7.54 18.23
C ASN A 68 18.40 -6.90 16.83
N TYR A 69 17.98 -5.63 16.70
CA TYR A 69 17.99 -4.92 15.41
C TYR A 69 19.41 -4.57 14.95
N ASP A 70 20.39 -4.66 15.85
CA ASP A 70 21.82 -4.48 15.65
C ASP A 70 22.56 -5.80 15.37
N HIS A 71 21.89 -6.95 15.50
CA HIS A 71 22.47 -8.24 15.19
C HIS A 71 22.54 -8.51 13.68
N TYR A 72 23.52 -9.33 13.28
CA TYR A 72 23.60 -9.81 11.92
C TYR A 72 22.38 -10.67 11.56
N LEU A 73 21.81 -10.39 10.39
CA LEU A 73 20.76 -11.20 9.81
C LEU A 73 21.31 -12.60 9.49
N TYR A 74 20.58 -13.63 9.90
CA TYR A 74 20.83 -15.00 9.45
C TYR A 74 20.45 -15.15 7.98
N SER A 75 19.29 -14.62 7.60
CA SER A 75 18.85 -14.56 6.21
C SER A 75 17.90 -13.39 5.96
N MET A 76 17.79 -12.99 4.70
CA MET A 76 16.92 -11.91 4.24
C MET A 76 16.25 -12.32 2.93
N GLN A 77 14.94 -12.13 2.85
CA GLN A 77 14.18 -12.31 1.61
C GLN A 77 13.57 -10.98 1.18
N MET A 78 13.92 -10.52 -0.01
CA MET A 78 13.38 -9.30 -0.61
C MET A 78 12.45 -9.66 -1.78
N THR A 79 11.21 -9.18 -1.73
CA THR A 79 10.21 -9.42 -2.76
C THR A 79 9.62 -8.10 -3.24
N ASN A 80 9.65 -7.86 -4.55
CA ASN A 80 8.88 -6.78 -5.17
C ASN A 80 7.43 -7.26 -5.37
N ASN A 81 6.48 -6.64 -4.67
CA ASN A 81 5.06 -7.00 -4.78
C ASN A 81 4.28 -6.15 -5.82
N GLY A 82 4.97 -5.31 -6.59
CA GLY A 82 4.39 -4.39 -7.56
C GLY A 82 3.83 -3.09 -6.98
N HIS A 83 3.90 -2.91 -5.66
CA HIS A 83 3.46 -1.73 -4.91
C HIS A 83 4.54 -1.18 -3.96
N GLY A 84 5.53 -2.00 -3.62
CA GLY A 84 6.70 -1.67 -2.83
C GLY A 84 7.66 -2.87 -2.72
N GLY A 85 8.82 -2.65 -2.12
CA GLY A 85 9.71 -3.72 -1.70
C GLY A 85 9.28 -4.26 -0.34
N LYS A 86 9.09 -5.57 -0.22
CA LYS A 86 8.83 -6.25 1.06
C LYS A 86 10.10 -7.00 1.47
N CYS A 87 10.62 -6.67 2.64
CA CYS A 87 11.74 -7.38 3.25
C CYS A 87 11.24 -8.28 4.37
N LEU A 88 11.66 -9.55 4.38
CA LEU A 88 11.53 -10.46 5.51
C LEU A 88 12.93 -10.74 6.04
N CYS A 89 13.23 -10.22 7.23
CA CYS A 89 14.51 -10.37 7.91
C CYS A 89 14.40 -11.47 8.98
N VAL A 90 15.34 -12.42 8.99
CA VAL A 90 15.47 -13.43 10.05
C VAL A 90 16.74 -13.11 10.84
N PHE A 91 16.57 -12.85 12.12
CA PHE A 91 17.65 -12.59 13.07
C PHE A 91 18.06 -13.92 13.73
N HIS A 92 19.31 -14.00 14.19
CA HIS A 92 19.78 -15.12 15.02
C HIS A 92 19.11 -15.11 16.40
#